data_AF-A0A383CKD3-F1
#
_entry.id   AF-A0A383CKD3-F1
#
_cell.length_a   1.000
_cell.length_b   1.000
_cell.length_c   1.000
_cell.angle_alpha   90.00
_cell.angle_beta   90.00
_cell.angle_gamma   90.00
#
_symmetry.space_group_name_H-M   'P 1'
#
loop_
_entity.id
_entity.type
_entity.pdbx_description
1 polymer ?
#
loop_
_entity_poly.entity_id
_entity_poly.type
_entity_poly.pdbx_seq_one_letter_code
_entity_poly.pdbx_strand_id
1 'polypeptide(L)'
;IGKDNLKQGYNKGRGSIKIRGEIDEESLKNGKDRLVIKSIPYQINKSVLNERIAELARDKKIEGISDIRDESNHKGVRVVIDLRRNVEPETVKRQLYKLTSVESSFGFNTLAIVDGKPKILNLKEFISEFVNFREKTLTKRIKFDLNKALEKAHILIGLSISVENIDTMIKIIKNSDTVEMAKKSLLSKKWKISKTSKLIKLINSEKGGSSYSLSENQVISILELKLQKLTAFGINEIEV
;
A
#
# COMPACT_ATOMS: atom_id res chain seq x y z
N ILE A 1 -26.54 -19.47 -0.08
CA ILE A 1 -25.80 -20.46 -0.89
C ILE A 1 -24.31 -20.38 -0.53
N GLY A 2 -23.64 -21.51 -0.26
CA GLY A 2 -22.17 -21.61 -0.26
C GLY A 2 -21.37 -21.07 0.92
N LYS A 3 -22.01 -20.55 1.99
CA LYS A 3 -21.29 -19.96 3.15
C LYS A 3 -20.38 -20.96 3.87
N ASP A 4 -20.82 -22.21 4.02
CA ASP A 4 -20.01 -23.24 4.71
C ASP A 4 -18.81 -23.68 3.89
N ASN A 5 -18.96 -23.82 2.57
CA ASN A 5 -17.85 -24.13 1.67
C ASN A 5 -16.80 -23.02 1.64
N LEU A 6 -17.25 -21.76 1.70
CA LEU A 6 -16.36 -20.60 1.80
C LEU A 6 -15.60 -20.61 3.13
N LYS A 7 -16.29 -20.83 4.25
CA LYS A 7 -15.68 -20.86 5.59
C LYS A 7 -14.67 -22.01 5.72
N GLN A 8 -15.03 -23.21 5.23
CA GLN A 8 -14.11 -24.33 5.18
C GLN A 8 -12.93 -24.05 4.26
N GLY A 9 -13.17 -23.41 3.12
CA GLY A 9 -12.11 -23.05 2.19
C GLY A 9 -11.12 -22.04 2.76
N TYR A 10 -11.60 -21.04 3.50
CA TYR A 10 -10.73 -20.11 4.23
C TYR A 10 -9.94 -20.78 5.35
N ASN A 11 -10.50 -21.78 6.03
CA ASN A 11 -9.79 -22.54 7.06
C ASN A 11 -8.73 -23.50 6.49
N LYS A 12 -8.96 -24.04 5.28
CA LYS A 12 -8.06 -25.01 4.64
C LYS A 12 -7.10 -24.39 3.62
N GLY A 13 -7.33 -23.13 3.22
CA GLY A 13 -6.61 -22.46 2.13
C GLY A 13 -7.00 -22.94 0.73
N ARG A 14 -8.03 -23.79 0.61
CA ARG A 14 -8.54 -24.27 -0.67
C ARG A 14 -10.03 -24.53 -0.59
N GLY A 15 -10.79 -24.14 -1.60
CA GLY A 15 -12.24 -24.31 -1.61
C GLY A 15 -12.85 -24.02 -2.97
N SER A 16 -14.16 -24.24 -3.07
CA SER A 16 -14.94 -23.91 -4.26
C SER A 16 -16.22 -23.19 -3.85
N ILE A 17 -16.52 -22.10 -4.55
CA ILE A 17 -17.74 -21.32 -4.37
C ILE A 17 -18.49 -21.22 -5.68
N LYS A 18 -19.82 -21.28 -5.62
CA LYS A 18 -20.66 -20.96 -6.77
C LYS A 18 -20.82 -19.46 -6.88
N ILE A 19 -20.47 -18.91 -8.04
CA ILE A 19 -20.70 -17.53 -8.42
C ILE A 19 -21.85 -17.52 -9.41
N ARG A 20 -22.84 -16.67 -9.16
CA ARG A 20 -24.06 -16.58 -9.96
C ARG A 20 -24.25 -15.14 -10.43
N GLY A 21 -24.48 -14.98 -11.73
CA GLY A 21 -24.90 -13.74 -12.34
C GLY A 21 -26.35 -13.39 -11.98
N GLU A 22 -26.63 -12.10 -11.89
CA GLU A 22 -27.96 -11.58 -11.61
C GLU A 22 -28.80 -11.58 -12.88
N ILE A 23 -29.97 -12.24 -12.81
CA ILE A 23 -30.94 -12.29 -13.90
C ILE A 23 -32.29 -11.80 -13.35
N ASP A 24 -32.76 -10.71 -13.94
CA ASP A 24 -34.06 -10.13 -13.63
C ASP A 24 -35.10 -10.52 -14.68
N GLU A 25 -36.36 -10.50 -14.25
CA GLU A 25 -37.53 -10.75 -15.08
C GLU A 25 -38.24 -9.41 -15.35
N GLU A 26 -38.42 -9.08 -16.63
CA GLU A 26 -39.14 -7.90 -17.09
C GLU A 26 -40.34 -8.36 -17.93
N SER A 27 -41.57 -8.05 -17.49
CA SER A 27 -42.77 -8.28 -18.31
C SER A 27 -43.04 -7.10 -19.24
N LEU A 28 -43.18 -7.36 -20.53
CA LEU A 28 -43.45 -6.36 -21.55
C LEU A 28 -44.96 -6.12 -21.68
N LYS A 29 -45.34 -4.88 -22.05
CA LYS A 29 -46.74 -4.45 -22.24
C LYS A 29 -47.50 -5.27 -23.29
N ASN A 30 -46.80 -5.99 -24.17
CA ASN A 30 -47.38 -6.83 -25.23
C ASN A 30 -47.63 -8.30 -24.78
N GLY A 31 -47.53 -8.57 -23.47
CA GLY A 31 -47.75 -9.90 -22.88
C GLY A 31 -46.61 -10.90 -23.15
N LYS A 32 -45.42 -10.41 -23.53
CA LYS A 32 -44.20 -11.22 -23.58
C LYS A 32 -43.36 -10.95 -22.34
N ASP A 33 -42.64 -11.96 -21.89
CA ASP A 33 -41.66 -11.81 -20.82
C ASP A 33 -40.24 -11.76 -21.38
N ARG A 34 -39.36 -11.16 -20.60
CA ARG A 34 -37.95 -10.97 -20.92
C ARG A 34 -37.11 -11.29 -19.70
N LEU A 35 -35.97 -11.93 -19.93
CA LEU A 35 -34.91 -12.07 -18.94
C LEU A 35 -33.78 -11.08 -19.25
N VAL A 36 -33.30 -10.40 -18.21
CA VAL A 36 -32.19 -9.44 -18.32
C VAL A 36 -31.06 -9.88 -17.41
N ILE A 37 -29.94 -10.26 -18.03
CA ILE A 37 -28.69 -10.54 -17.30
C ILE A 37 -28.01 -9.21 -16.99
N LYS A 38 -27.98 -8.84 -15.70
CA LYS A 38 -27.38 -7.60 -15.19
C LYS A 38 -25.91 -7.75 -14.80
N SER A 39 -25.51 -8.97 -14.45
CA SER A 39 -24.13 -9.28 -14.09
C SER A 39 -23.75 -10.69 -14.50
N ILE A 40 -22.47 -10.90 -14.77
CA ILE A 40 -21.89 -12.19 -15.12
C ILE A 40 -20.80 -12.57 -14.10
N PRO A 41 -20.53 -13.87 -13.89
CA PRO A 41 -19.46 -14.29 -12.99
C PRO A 41 -18.07 -13.77 -13.40
N TYR A 42 -17.18 -13.66 -12.42
CA TYR A 42 -15.79 -13.27 -12.64
C TYR A 42 -15.09 -14.18 -13.66
N GLN A 43 -14.24 -13.61 -14.51
CA GLN A 43 -13.50 -14.28 -15.60
C GLN A 43 -14.34 -14.91 -16.71
N ILE A 44 -15.65 -14.67 -16.76
CA ILE A 44 -16.49 -15.12 -17.88
C ILE A 44 -16.47 -14.09 -19.01
N ASN A 45 -16.18 -14.55 -20.23
CA ASN A 45 -16.29 -13.72 -21.42
C ASN A 45 -17.76 -13.62 -21.85
N LYS A 46 -18.28 -12.39 -21.89
CA LYS A 46 -19.67 -12.11 -22.27
C LYS A 46 -20.01 -12.57 -23.69
N SER A 47 -19.13 -12.34 -24.67
CA SER A 47 -19.41 -12.71 -26.06
C SER A 47 -19.55 -14.22 -26.22
N VAL A 48 -18.65 -14.98 -25.58
CA VAL A 48 -18.69 -16.46 -25.58
C VAL A 48 -19.95 -16.97 -24.85
N LEU A 49 -20.34 -16.32 -23.77
CA LEU A 49 -21.58 -16.65 -23.06
C LEU A 49 -22.81 -16.45 -23.95
N ASN A 50 -22.89 -15.32 -24.66
CA ASN A 50 -24.01 -15.00 -25.55
C ASN A 50 -24.08 -15.99 -26.72
N GLU A 51 -22.94 -16.30 -27.33
CA GLU A 51 -22.85 -17.32 -28.40
C GLU A 51 -23.34 -18.68 -27.91
N ARG A 52 -22.91 -19.10 -26.71
CA ARG A 52 -23.35 -20.36 -26.11
C ARG A 52 -24.86 -20.39 -25.84
N ILE A 53 -25.44 -19.28 -25.38
CA ILE A 53 -26.90 -19.18 -25.19
C ILE A 53 -27.63 -19.31 -26.53
N ALA A 54 -27.14 -18.63 -27.58
CA ALA A 54 -27.71 -18.70 -28.92
C ALA A 54 -27.64 -20.12 -29.52
N GLU A 55 -26.52 -20.83 -29.30
CA GLU A 55 -26.36 -22.24 -29.68
C GLU A 55 -27.36 -23.14 -28.95
N LEU A 56 -27.48 -23.02 -27.62
CA LEU A 56 -28.41 -23.81 -26.82
C LEU A 56 -29.89 -23.57 -27.19
N ALA A 57 -30.23 -22.35 -27.60
CA ALA A 57 -31.55 -22.01 -28.13
C ALA A 57 -31.79 -22.65 -29.51
N ARG A 58 -30.79 -22.64 -30.39
CA ARG A 58 -30.85 -23.24 -31.74
C ARG A 58 -30.99 -24.76 -31.68
N ASP A 59 -30.24 -25.39 -30.79
CA ASP A 59 -30.26 -26.84 -30.55
C ASP A 59 -31.51 -27.32 -29.79
N LYS A 60 -32.42 -26.40 -29.43
CA LYS A 60 -33.62 -26.67 -28.60
C LYS A 60 -33.29 -27.31 -27.24
N LYS A 61 -32.07 -27.10 -26.72
CA LYS A 61 -31.71 -27.50 -25.35
C LYS A 61 -32.33 -26.56 -24.31
N ILE A 62 -32.48 -25.28 -24.68
CA ILE A 62 -33.27 -24.30 -23.94
C ILE A 62 -34.41 -23.85 -24.85
N GLU A 63 -35.61 -24.30 -24.53
CA GLU A 63 -36.81 -23.91 -25.29
C GLU A 63 -37.38 -22.59 -24.78
N GLY A 64 -38.06 -21.87 -25.67
CA GLY A 64 -38.76 -20.64 -25.31
C GLY A 64 -37.96 -19.35 -25.43
N ILE A 65 -36.66 -19.42 -25.77
CA ILE A 65 -35.91 -18.23 -26.20
C ILE A 65 -36.34 -17.84 -27.62
N SER A 66 -36.66 -16.56 -27.82
CA SER A 66 -37.04 -16.01 -29.12
C SER A 66 -35.93 -15.19 -29.74
N ASP A 67 -35.25 -14.35 -28.96
CA ASP A 67 -34.14 -13.51 -29.41
C ASP A 67 -33.18 -13.21 -28.25
N ILE A 68 -31.91 -12.94 -28.57
CA ILE A 68 -30.88 -12.52 -27.63
C ILE A 68 -30.16 -11.28 -28.17
N ARG A 69 -30.09 -10.24 -27.34
CA ARG A 69 -29.44 -8.96 -27.70
C ARG A 69 -28.52 -8.49 -26.60
N ASP A 70 -27.35 -8.00 -26.98
CA ASP A 70 -26.41 -7.37 -26.05
C ASP A 70 -26.60 -5.85 -26.08
N GLU A 71 -27.21 -5.32 -25.01
CA GLU A 71 -27.44 -3.89 -24.79
C GLU A 71 -26.43 -3.30 -23.78
N SER A 72 -25.32 -4.00 -23.53
CA SER A 72 -24.32 -3.54 -22.56
C SER A 72 -23.64 -2.27 -23.03
N ASN A 73 -23.35 -1.38 -22.09
CA ASN A 73 -22.66 -0.12 -22.33
C ASN A 73 -21.62 0.14 -21.23
N HIS A 74 -21.04 1.35 -21.21
CA HIS A 74 -20.07 1.73 -20.19
C HIS A 74 -20.63 1.71 -18.75
N LYS A 75 -21.96 1.70 -18.56
CA LYS A 75 -22.61 1.68 -17.22
C LYS A 75 -22.76 0.27 -16.67
N GLY A 76 -22.69 -0.77 -17.51
CA GLY A 76 -22.80 -2.15 -17.04
C GLY A 76 -23.19 -3.16 -18.11
N VAL A 77 -23.27 -4.41 -17.68
CA VAL A 77 -23.72 -5.54 -18.50
C VAL A 77 -25.24 -5.53 -18.56
N ARG A 78 -25.80 -5.59 -19.77
CA ARG A 78 -27.23 -5.79 -20.00
C ARG A 78 -27.41 -6.70 -21.20
N VAL A 79 -27.56 -7.99 -20.95
CA VAL A 79 -27.91 -8.96 -22.00
C VAL A 79 -29.39 -9.27 -21.88
N VAL A 80 -30.12 -8.98 -22.95
CA VAL A 80 -31.56 -9.11 -23.04
C VAL A 80 -31.92 -10.40 -23.76
N ILE A 81 -32.77 -11.22 -23.16
CA ILE A 81 -33.27 -12.47 -23.70
C ILE A 81 -34.79 -12.37 -23.76
N ASP A 82 -35.35 -12.24 -24.96
CA ASP A 82 -36.79 -12.19 -25.16
C ASP A 82 -37.36 -13.61 -25.22
N LEU A 83 -38.45 -13.86 -24.50
CA LEU A 83 -39.10 -15.16 -24.46
C LEU A 83 -40.29 -15.24 -25.44
N ARG A 84 -40.60 -16.47 -25.88
CA ARG A 84 -41.82 -16.77 -26.63
C ARG A 84 -43.04 -16.64 -25.72
N ARG A 85 -44.22 -16.44 -26.33
CA ARG A 85 -45.49 -16.42 -25.58
C ARG A 85 -45.73 -17.76 -24.88
N ASN A 86 -46.35 -17.73 -23.71
CA ASN A 86 -46.71 -18.89 -22.89
C ASN A 86 -45.50 -19.67 -22.34
N VAL A 87 -44.34 -19.03 -22.21
CA VAL A 87 -43.16 -19.63 -21.58
C VAL A 87 -42.99 -19.01 -20.21
N GLU A 88 -42.86 -19.85 -19.18
CA GLU A 88 -42.57 -19.39 -17.82
C GLU A 88 -41.10 -18.90 -17.70
N PRO A 89 -40.86 -17.61 -17.36
CA PRO A 89 -39.51 -17.05 -17.32
C PRO A 89 -38.59 -17.76 -16.32
N GLU A 90 -39.15 -18.15 -15.17
CA GLU A 90 -38.42 -18.82 -14.10
C GLU A 90 -37.86 -20.19 -14.55
N THR A 91 -38.57 -20.92 -15.42
CA THR A 91 -38.07 -22.18 -15.97
C THR A 91 -36.87 -21.96 -16.90
N VAL A 92 -36.92 -20.96 -17.78
CA VAL A 92 -35.79 -20.61 -18.66
C VAL A 92 -34.61 -20.10 -17.84
N LYS A 93 -34.86 -19.29 -16.82
CA LYS A 93 -33.84 -18.78 -15.87
C LYS A 93 -33.10 -19.91 -15.16
N ARG A 94 -33.82 -20.92 -14.65
CA ARG A 94 -33.20 -22.13 -14.06
C ARG A 94 -32.35 -22.91 -15.07
N GLN A 95 -32.81 -23.04 -16.31
CA GLN A 95 -32.05 -23.69 -17.37
C GLN A 95 -30.78 -22.92 -17.74
N LEU A 96 -30.86 -21.58 -17.83
CA LEU A 96 -29.70 -20.72 -18.05
C LEU A 96 -28.66 -20.92 -16.94
N TYR A 97 -29.05 -20.94 -15.67
CA TYR A 97 -28.11 -21.23 -14.58
C TYR A 97 -27.48 -22.62 -14.66
N LYS A 98 -28.20 -23.63 -15.16
CA LYS A 98 -27.69 -25.01 -15.20
C LYS A 98 -26.78 -25.28 -16.41
N LEU A 99 -27.10 -24.69 -17.56
CA LEU A 99 -26.51 -25.06 -18.85
C LEU A 99 -25.52 -24.02 -19.40
N THR A 100 -25.42 -22.86 -18.77
CA THR A 100 -24.57 -21.75 -19.21
C THR A 100 -23.65 -21.28 -18.09
N SER A 101 -22.62 -20.51 -18.45
CA SER A 101 -21.70 -19.92 -17.49
C SER A 101 -22.25 -18.70 -16.73
N VAL A 102 -23.58 -18.46 -16.76
CA VAL A 102 -24.22 -17.47 -15.87
C VAL A 102 -24.14 -17.92 -14.41
N GLU A 103 -24.10 -19.23 -14.14
CA GLU A 103 -23.62 -19.77 -12.86
C GLU A 103 -22.34 -20.58 -13.11
N SER A 104 -21.26 -20.23 -12.43
CA SER A 104 -19.98 -20.94 -12.52
C SER A 104 -19.45 -21.24 -11.14
N SER A 105 -18.56 -22.23 -11.05
CA SER A 105 -17.84 -22.52 -9.81
C SER A 105 -16.46 -21.90 -9.87
N PHE A 106 -16.11 -21.11 -8.86
CA PHE A 106 -14.78 -20.56 -8.66
C PHE A 106 -14.06 -21.38 -7.59
N GLY A 107 -13.11 -22.18 -8.05
CA GLY A 107 -12.16 -22.88 -7.18
C GLY A 107 -11.01 -21.95 -6.82
N PHE A 108 -10.70 -21.82 -5.54
CA PHE A 108 -9.54 -21.08 -5.07
C PHE A 108 -8.57 -22.00 -4.33
N ASN A 109 -7.27 -21.71 -4.50
CA ASN A 109 -6.18 -22.36 -3.79
C ASN A 109 -5.15 -21.28 -3.40
N THR A 110 -5.03 -21.01 -2.12
CA THR A 110 -4.21 -19.95 -1.55
C THR A 110 -2.77 -20.46 -1.36
N LEU A 111 -2.11 -20.75 -2.48
CA LEU A 111 -0.71 -21.15 -2.51
C LEU A 111 0.19 -19.90 -2.59
N ALA A 112 1.17 -19.80 -1.70
CA ALA A 112 2.13 -18.72 -1.69
C ALA A 112 3.54 -19.23 -1.35
N ILE A 113 4.55 -18.39 -1.55
CA ILE A 113 5.92 -18.68 -1.13
C ILE A 113 6.14 -18.06 0.25
N VAL A 114 6.43 -18.89 1.24
CA VAL A 114 6.82 -18.46 2.59
C VAL A 114 8.22 -18.98 2.84
N ASP A 115 9.15 -18.07 3.15
CA ASP A 115 10.57 -18.37 3.39
C ASP A 115 11.21 -19.25 2.30
N GLY A 116 10.91 -18.93 1.04
CA GLY A 116 11.46 -19.62 -0.14
C GLY A 116 10.83 -20.98 -0.45
N LYS A 117 9.78 -21.39 0.26
CA LYS A 117 9.07 -22.66 0.02
C LYS A 117 7.60 -22.44 -0.34
N PRO A 118 7.04 -23.20 -1.30
CA PRO A 118 5.62 -23.14 -1.60
C PRO A 118 4.81 -23.75 -0.45
N LYS A 119 3.86 -22.98 0.10
CA LYS A 119 2.97 -23.39 1.18
C LYS A 119 1.54 -22.97 0.87
N ILE A 120 0.58 -23.85 1.15
CA ILE A 120 -0.84 -23.50 1.13
C ILE A 120 -1.16 -22.85 2.47
N LEU A 121 -1.71 -21.64 2.44
CA LEU A 121 -2.02 -20.85 3.62
C LEU A 121 -3.52 -20.74 3.79
N ASN A 122 -3.99 -20.92 5.02
CA ASN A 122 -5.34 -20.51 5.37
C ASN A 122 -5.43 -18.97 5.48
N LEU A 123 -6.64 -18.42 5.57
CA LEU A 123 -6.84 -16.97 5.58
C LEU A 123 -6.12 -16.29 6.77
N LYS A 124 -6.13 -16.93 7.95
CA LYS A 124 -5.47 -16.40 9.15
C LYS A 124 -3.95 -16.37 8.98
N GLU A 125 -3.37 -17.45 8.47
CA GLU A 125 -1.94 -17.54 8.17
C GLU A 125 -1.54 -16.48 7.16
N PHE A 126 -2.30 -16.33 6.08
CA PHE A 126 -2.03 -15.32 5.04
C PHE A 126 -1.99 -13.89 5.60
N ILE A 127 -2.98 -13.53 6.42
CA ILE A 127 -3.01 -12.22 7.09
C ILE A 127 -1.85 -12.08 8.09
N SER A 128 -1.53 -13.14 8.82
CA SER A 128 -0.43 -13.12 9.80
C SER A 128 0.92 -12.87 9.13
N GLU A 129 1.19 -13.52 7.98
CA GLU A 129 2.40 -13.28 7.20
C GLU A 129 2.47 -11.83 6.68
N PHE A 130 1.34 -11.27 6.23
CA PHE A 130 1.28 -9.88 5.82
C PHE A 130 1.58 -8.91 6.98
N VAL A 131 1.02 -9.15 8.16
CA VAL A 131 1.27 -8.31 9.36
C VAL A 131 2.73 -8.40 9.78
N ASN A 132 3.31 -9.60 9.82
CA ASN A 132 4.73 -9.81 10.11
C ASN A 132 5.65 -9.06 9.12
N PHE A 133 5.31 -9.10 7.83
CA PHE A 133 6.02 -8.35 6.81
C PHE A 133 5.92 -6.83 7.03
N ARG A 134 4.73 -6.34 7.36
CA ARG A 134 4.48 -4.91 7.63
C ARG A 134 5.24 -4.42 8.84
N GLU A 135 5.28 -5.20 9.92
CA GLU A 135 6.07 -4.88 11.11
C GLU A 135 7.55 -4.74 10.76
N LYS A 136 8.14 -5.76 10.12
CA LYS A 136 9.56 -5.73 9.70
C LYS A 136 9.88 -4.51 8.83
N THR A 137 9.01 -4.22 7.86
CA THR A 137 9.19 -3.08 6.94
C THR A 137 9.07 -1.75 7.67
N LEU A 138 8.10 -1.62 8.58
CA LEU A 138 7.88 -0.43 9.37
C LEU A 138 9.06 -0.17 10.32
N THR A 139 9.55 -1.20 11.02
CA THR A 139 10.73 -1.08 11.89
C THR A 139 11.96 -0.62 11.11
N LYS A 140 12.20 -1.17 9.91
CA LYS A 140 13.30 -0.72 9.05
C LYS A 140 13.16 0.75 8.66
N ARG A 141 11.95 1.19 8.29
CA ARG A 141 11.68 2.60 7.96
C ARG A 141 11.92 3.50 9.16
N ILE A 142 11.39 3.14 10.34
CA ILE A 142 11.57 3.93 11.56
C ILE A 142 13.05 4.03 11.95
N LYS A 143 13.81 2.93 11.87
CA LYS A 143 15.26 2.95 12.13
C LYS A 143 16.01 3.84 11.14
N PHE A 144 15.64 3.80 9.86
CA PHE A 144 16.21 4.68 8.85
C PHE A 144 15.91 6.15 9.12
N ASP A 145 14.66 6.48 9.42
CA ASP A 145 14.24 7.85 9.73
C ASP A 145 14.89 8.37 11.01
N LEU A 146 15.00 7.52 12.04
CA LEU A 146 15.71 7.82 13.29
C LEU A 146 17.18 8.11 13.04
N ASN A 147 17.89 7.25 12.29
CA ASN A 147 19.31 7.46 11.97
C ASN A 147 19.51 8.78 11.20
N LYS A 148 18.66 9.06 10.21
CA LYS A 148 18.69 10.30 9.45
C LYS A 148 18.42 11.53 10.32
N ALA A 149 17.51 11.43 11.28
CA ALA A 149 17.24 12.49 12.25
C ALA A 149 18.42 12.69 13.21
N LEU A 150 19.04 11.62 13.69
CA LEU A 150 20.22 11.66 14.55
C LEU A 150 21.43 12.26 13.83
N GLU A 151 21.69 11.91 12.56
CA GLU A 151 22.76 12.51 11.76
C GLU A 151 22.55 14.02 11.59
N LYS A 152 21.31 14.45 11.30
CA LYS A 152 20.97 15.87 11.23
C LYS A 152 21.15 16.57 12.58
N ALA A 153 20.65 15.97 13.66
CA ALA A 153 20.79 16.51 15.01
C ALA A 153 22.26 16.62 15.42
N HIS A 154 23.09 15.64 15.06
CA HIS A 154 24.53 15.65 15.29
C HIS A 154 25.20 16.86 14.63
N ILE A 155 24.86 17.16 13.37
CA ILE A 155 25.37 18.35 12.69
C ILE A 155 24.87 19.64 13.37
N LEU A 156 23.57 19.73 13.66
CA LEU A 156 22.98 20.92 14.29
C LEU A 156 23.59 21.21 15.67
N ILE A 157 23.88 20.19 16.48
CA ILE A 157 24.59 20.35 17.76
C ILE A 157 25.96 21.02 17.55
N GLY A 158 26.72 20.56 16.56
CA GLY A 158 28.03 21.14 16.25
C GLY A 158 27.93 22.62 15.85
N LEU A 159 26.92 22.96 15.03
CA LEU A 159 26.66 24.33 14.62
C LEU A 159 26.22 25.21 15.81
N SER A 160 25.32 24.72 16.66
CA SER A 160 24.85 25.41 17.86
C SER A 160 26.01 25.72 18.83
N ILE A 161 26.90 24.76 19.09
CA ILE A 161 28.10 24.97 19.93
C ILE A 161 29.03 26.02 19.31
N SER A 162 29.13 26.04 17.99
CA SER A 162 29.98 27.00 17.27
C SER A 162 29.43 28.41 17.35
N VAL A 163 28.10 28.58 17.26
CA VAL A 163 27.44 29.87 17.48
C VAL A 163 27.63 30.34 18.94
N GLU A 164 27.51 29.44 19.92
CA GLU A 164 27.72 29.77 21.34
C GLU A 164 29.16 30.25 21.63
N ASN A 165 30.16 29.73 20.89
CA ASN A 165 31.58 30.01 21.09
C ASN A 165 32.23 30.82 19.94
N ILE A 166 31.43 31.58 19.20
CA ILE A 166 31.80 32.17 17.89
C ILE A 166 33.10 32.96 17.89
N ASP A 167 33.34 33.81 18.90
CA ASP A 167 34.54 34.65 18.98
C ASP A 167 35.81 33.81 19.06
N THR A 168 35.77 32.73 19.83
CA THR A 168 36.91 31.82 19.98
C THR A 168 37.11 30.95 18.74
N MET A 169 36.03 30.59 18.05
CA MET A 169 36.07 29.87 16.77
C MET A 169 36.75 30.73 15.69
N ILE A 170 36.30 31.98 15.53
CA ILE A 170 36.83 32.92 14.54
C ILE A 170 38.31 33.19 14.79
N LYS A 171 38.74 33.34 16.05
CA LYS A 171 40.16 33.51 16.39
C LYS A 171 41.01 32.32 15.94
N ILE A 172 40.55 31.09 16.17
CA ILE A 172 41.27 29.88 15.74
C ILE A 172 41.34 29.80 14.22
N ILE A 173 40.23 30.07 13.53
CA ILE A 173 40.15 30.02 12.06
C ILE A 173 41.05 31.11 11.44
N LYS A 174 41.02 32.34 11.97
CA LYS A 174 41.85 33.46 11.47
C LYS A 174 43.35 33.26 11.70
N ASN A 175 43.74 32.58 12.77
CA ASN A 175 45.15 32.31 13.10
C ASN A 175 45.71 31.06 12.39
N SER A 176 44.90 30.33 11.63
CA SER A 176 45.32 29.12 10.91
C SER A 176 45.63 29.44 9.45
N ASP A 177 46.82 29.11 8.96
CA ASP A 177 47.20 29.38 7.56
C ASP A 177 46.49 28.46 6.55
N THR A 178 46.00 27.29 6.98
CA THR A 178 45.30 26.33 6.13
C THR A 178 44.04 25.77 6.79
N VAL A 179 43.08 25.36 5.95
CA VAL A 179 41.81 24.73 6.38
C VAL A 179 42.06 23.47 7.20
N GLU A 180 43.08 22.68 6.85
CA GLU A 180 43.45 21.46 7.58
C GLU A 180 44.00 21.75 8.99
N MET A 181 44.79 22.82 9.15
CA MET A 181 45.27 23.25 10.46
C MET A 181 44.14 23.78 11.34
N ALA A 182 43.21 24.54 10.76
CA ALA A 182 41.99 24.96 11.45
C ALA A 182 41.18 23.74 11.93
N LYS A 183 40.97 22.75 11.05
CA LYS A 183 40.25 21.50 11.37
C LYS A 183 40.90 20.75 12.54
N LYS A 184 42.23 20.54 12.53
CA LYS A 184 42.95 19.88 13.63
C LYS A 184 42.85 20.67 14.94
N SER A 185 42.91 21.99 14.88
CA SER A 185 42.80 22.87 16.06
C SER A 185 41.39 22.85 16.66
N LEU A 186 40.34 22.80 15.83
CA LEU A 186 38.95 22.73 16.28
C LEU A 186 38.58 21.36 16.87
N LEU A 187 39.17 20.28 16.36
CA LEU A 187 38.97 18.91 16.85
C LEU A 187 39.67 18.64 18.20
N SER A 188 40.87 19.19 18.39
CA SER A 188 41.66 18.96 19.62
C SER A 188 41.13 19.75 20.83
N LYS A 189 40.39 20.84 20.58
CA LYS A 189 39.87 21.71 21.64
C LYS A 189 38.54 21.20 22.21
N LYS A 190 38.40 21.28 23.54
CA LYS A 190 37.11 21.09 24.22
C LYS A 190 36.34 22.41 24.30
N TRP A 191 35.06 22.36 23.96
CA TRP A 191 34.18 23.52 23.86
C TRP A 191 33.27 23.63 25.08
N LYS A 192 33.07 24.84 25.60
CA LYS A 192 32.16 25.08 26.71
C LYS A 192 30.72 25.05 26.19
N ILE A 193 29.85 24.36 26.91
CA ILE A 193 28.42 24.24 26.56
C ILE A 193 27.58 24.81 27.71
N SER A 194 26.63 25.69 27.40
CA SER A 194 25.60 26.11 28.34
C SER A 194 24.20 25.74 27.83
N LYS A 195 23.77 26.32 26.71
CA LYS A 195 22.40 26.16 26.17
C LYS A 195 22.20 24.81 25.51
N THR A 196 23.16 24.36 24.70
CA THR A 196 23.07 23.09 23.94
C THR A 196 23.16 21.84 24.83
N SER A 197 23.49 22.00 26.12
CA SER A 197 23.59 20.89 27.08
C SER A 197 22.26 20.13 27.26
N LYS A 198 21.11 20.82 27.15
CA LYS A 198 19.78 20.22 27.23
C LYS A 198 19.49 19.30 26.04
N LEU A 199 19.82 19.74 24.83
CA LEU A 199 19.65 18.97 23.59
C LEU A 199 20.54 17.72 23.59
N ILE A 200 21.78 17.85 24.06
CA ILE A 200 22.72 16.73 24.17
C ILE A 200 22.22 15.68 25.16
N LYS A 201 21.61 16.09 26.29
CA LYS A 201 21.01 15.16 27.27
C LYS A 201 19.82 14.38 26.71
N LEU A 202 19.03 14.99 25.83
CA LEU A 202 17.88 14.32 25.18
C LEU A 202 18.32 13.26 24.17
N ILE A 203 19.48 13.45 23.53
CA ILE A 203 20.01 12.55 22.51
C ILE A 203 20.92 11.47 23.10
N ASN A 204 21.75 11.83 24.09
CA ASN A 204 22.66 10.92 24.79
C ASN A 204 22.38 11.00 26.29
N SER A 205 21.65 10.01 26.82
CA SER A 205 21.28 9.88 28.23
C SER A 205 22.47 9.87 29.21
N GLU A 206 23.70 9.67 28.73
CA GLU A 206 24.88 9.42 29.57
C GLU A 206 25.97 10.52 29.57
N LYS A 207 25.94 11.53 28.68
CA LYS A 207 27.03 12.53 28.59
C LYS A 207 26.65 13.91 29.13
N GLY A 208 26.49 13.98 30.45
CA GLY A 208 26.27 15.22 31.21
C GLY A 208 27.56 15.95 31.59
N GLY A 209 28.44 16.25 30.62
CA GLY A 209 29.63 17.07 30.84
C GLY A 209 29.42 18.55 30.50
N SER A 210 30.17 19.46 31.13
CA SER A 210 30.22 20.89 30.79
C SER A 210 31.06 21.21 29.53
N SER A 211 31.70 20.18 28.96
CA SER A 211 32.61 20.30 27.83
C SER A 211 32.26 19.31 26.70
N TYR A 212 32.23 19.78 25.45
CA TYR A 212 32.02 18.97 24.24
C TYR A 212 33.29 18.82 23.42
N SER A 213 33.46 17.65 22.79
CA SER A 213 34.44 17.44 21.71
C SER A 213 33.71 17.31 20.38
N LEU A 214 34.08 18.13 19.40
CA LEU A 214 33.49 18.08 18.07
C LEU A 214 34.00 16.85 17.30
N SER A 215 33.12 16.28 16.48
CA SER A 215 33.47 15.26 15.49
C SER A 215 33.97 15.89 14.19
N GLU A 216 34.63 15.09 13.36
CA GLU A 216 35.13 15.53 12.05
C GLU A 216 34.03 16.10 11.15
N ASN A 217 32.89 15.40 11.05
CA ASN A 217 31.76 15.84 10.23
C ASN A 217 31.19 17.18 10.72
N GLN A 218 31.11 17.38 12.05
CA GLN A 218 30.66 18.66 12.60
C GLN A 218 31.63 19.78 12.25
N VAL A 219 32.94 19.56 12.39
CA VAL A 219 33.96 20.58 12.08
C VAL A 219 33.92 20.98 10.61
N ILE A 220 33.73 20.02 9.70
CA ILE A 220 33.55 20.30 8.27
C ILE A 220 32.31 21.18 8.06
N SER A 221 31.15 20.81 8.62
CA SER A 221 29.93 21.61 8.50
C SER A 221 30.05 23.01 9.10
N ILE A 222 30.87 23.19 10.15
CA ILE A 222 31.14 24.50 10.76
C ILE A 222 31.98 25.38 9.83
N LEU A 223 33.00 24.81 9.18
CA LEU A 223 33.85 25.54 8.23
C LEU A 223 33.09 25.94 6.96
N GLU A 224 32.06 25.18 6.58
CA GLU A 224 31.15 25.48 5.45
C GLU A 224 30.03 26.47 5.79
N LEU A 225 29.94 26.93 7.05
CA LEU A 225 28.88 27.82 7.50
C LEU A 225 28.98 29.19 6.80
N LYS A 226 27.87 29.61 6.18
CA LYS A 226 27.75 30.93 5.54
C LYS A 226 27.42 32.01 6.56
N LEU A 227 28.03 33.19 6.43
CA LEU A 227 27.83 34.33 7.36
C LEU A 227 26.36 34.72 7.57
N GLN A 228 25.50 34.56 6.56
CA GLN A 228 24.06 34.81 6.68
C GLN A 228 23.37 34.00 7.79
N LYS A 229 23.90 32.83 8.16
CA LYS A 229 23.38 31.97 9.24
C LYS A 229 23.72 32.48 10.64
N LEU A 230 24.54 33.52 10.76
CA LEU A 230 24.87 34.20 12.02
C LEU A 230 23.88 35.32 12.37
N THR A 231 22.90 35.59 11.51
CA THR A 231 21.80 36.52 11.84
C THR A 231 20.93 35.95 12.96
N ALA A 232 20.24 36.81 13.71
CA ALA A 232 19.33 36.36 14.77
C ALA A 232 18.27 35.35 14.27
N PHE A 233 17.79 35.54 13.04
CA PHE A 233 16.87 34.60 12.38
C PHE A 233 17.54 33.26 12.06
N GLY A 234 18.76 33.27 11.49
CA GLY A 234 19.51 32.05 11.18
C GLY A 234 19.92 31.25 12.40
N ILE A 235 20.21 31.90 13.53
CA ILE A 235 20.52 31.24 14.81
C ILE A 235 19.28 30.54 15.36
N ASN A 236 18.11 31.18 15.31
CA ASN A 236 16.86 30.57 15.73
C ASN A 236 16.50 29.33 14.90
N GLU A 237 16.79 29.30 13.58
CA GLU A 237 16.59 28.10 12.75
C GLU A 237 17.48 26.90 13.15
N ILE A 238 18.60 27.14 13.84
CA ILE A 238 19.54 26.09 14.28
C ILE A 238 19.18 25.59 15.68
N GLU A 239 18.57 26.45 16.50
CA GLU A 239 18.17 26.13 17.88
C GLU A 239 16.77 25.50 18.01
N VAL A 240 15.91 25.62 16.99
CA VAL A 240 14.56 25.00 16.89
C VAL A 240 14.63 23.59 16.34
#